data_AF-A0A1E3QZG6-F1
#
_entry.id   AF-A0A1E3QZG6-F1
#
_cell.length_a   1.000
_cell.length_b   1.000
_cell.length_c   1.000
_cell.angle_alpha   90.00
_cell.angle_beta   90.00
_cell.angle_gamma   90.00
#
_symmetry.space_group_name_H-M   'P 1'
#
loop_
_entity.id
_entity.type
_entity.pdbx_description
1 polymer ?
#
loop_
_entity_poly.entity_id
_entity_poly.type
_entity_poly.pdbx_seq_one_letter_code
_entity_poly.pdbx_strand_id
1 'polypeptide(L)' 'MSDQLKELGRQAFVKQEYKKAAKIYRDAIKIDPTSPVLYSNRAMCFVKMEDWQRALDDCKKGL' A
#
# COMPACT_ATOMS: atom_id res chain seq x y z
N MET A 1 -6.12 -14.92 -1.94
CA MET A 1 -4.69 -14.69 -1.63
C MET A 1 -4.35 -13.21 -1.46
N SER A 2 -4.95 -12.29 -2.22
CA SER A 2 -4.78 -10.83 -2.04
C SER A 2 -5.37 -10.30 -0.72
N ASP A 3 -6.47 -10.88 -0.21
CA ASP A 3 -7.11 -10.45 1.04
C ASP A 3 -6.23 -10.62 2.29
N GLN A 4 -5.43 -11.70 2.35
CA GLN A 4 -4.48 -11.88 3.46
C GLN A 4 -3.40 -10.79 3.46
N LEU A 5 -2.89 -10.42 2.30
CA LEU A 5 -1.88 -9.36 2.19
C LEU A 5 -2.49 -7.98 2.51
N LYS A 6 -3.75 -7.75 2.15
CA LYS A 6 -4.49 -6.54 2.58
C LYS A 6 -4.52 -6.42 4.09
N GLU A 7 -4.89 -7.50 4.77
CA GLU A 7 -4.99 -7.51 6.23
C GLU A 7 -3.62 -7.41 6.90
N LEU A 8 -2.60 -8.10 6.39
CA LEU A 8 -1.22 -7.97 6.86
C LEU A 8 -0.68 -6.54 6.68
N GLY A 9 -0.96 -5.91 5.55
CA GLY A 9 -0.61 -4.51 5.29
C GLY A 9 -1.29 -3.57 6.28
N ARG A 10 -2.57 -3.82 6.58
CA ARG A 10 -3.35 -3.04 7.55
C ARG A 10 -2.77 -3.18 8.96
N GLN A 11 -2.44 -4.39 9.39
CA GLN A 11 -1.81 -4.62 10.68
C GLN A 11 -0.45 -3.94 10.80
N ALA A 12 0.39 -4.01 9.75
CA ALA A 12 1.66 -3.31 9.72
C ALA A 12 1.48 -1.78 9.77
N PHE A 13 0.45 -1.25 9.10
CA PHE A 13 0.11 0.18 9.15
C PHE A 13 -0.31 0.63 10.56
N VAL A 14 -1.15 -0.16 11.25
CA VAL A 14 -1.55 0.11 12.65
C VAL A 14 -0.36 0.07 13.60
N LYS A 15 0.60 -0.82 13.35
CA LYS A 15 1.88 -0.89 14.09
C LYS A 15 2.86 0.24 13.74
N GLN A 16 2.46 1.20 12.91
CA GLN A 16 3.30 2.28 12.38
C GLN A 16 4.52 1.77 11.58
N GLU A 17 4.51 0.49 11.17
CA GLU A 17 5.54 -0.11 10.32
C GLU A 17 5.27 0.23 8.84
N TYR A 18 5.17 1.52 8.51
CA TYR A 18 4.74 1.99 7.17
C TYR A 18 5.61 1.45 6.03
N LYS A 19 6.94 1.34 6.24
CA LYS A 19 7.87 0.72 5.26
C LYS A 19 7.51 -0.73 4.95
N LYS A 20 7.12 -1.49 5.97
CA LYS A 20 6.77 -2.91 5.85
C LYS A 20 5.38 -3.04 5.22
N ALA A 21 4.41 -2.23 5.67
CA ALA A 21 3.09 -2.15 5.06
C ALA A 21 3.18 -1.86 3.56
N ALA A 22 4.00 -0.88 3.15
CA ALA A 22 4.21 -0.55 1.75
C ALA A 22 4.79 -1.72 0.93
N LYS A 23 5.72 -2.49 1.50
CA LYS A 23 6.23 -3.73 0.87
C LYS A 23 5.14 -4.79 0.71
N ILE A 24 4.34 -5.02 1.75
CA ILE A 24 3.24 -5.99 1.72
C ILE A 24 2.22 -5.58 0.64
N TYR A 25 1.81 -4.32 0.60
CA TYR A 25 0.90 -3.83 -0.44
C TYR A 25 1.49 -3.92 -1.83
N ARG A 26 2.80 -3.68 -2.01
CA ARG A 26 3.47 -3.90 -3.30
C ARG A 26 3.39 -5.35 -3.74
N ASP A 27 3.59 -6.30 -2.83
CA ASP A 27 3.50 -7.72 -3.17
C ASP A 27 2.04 -8.13 -3.42
N ALA A 28 1.07 -7.53 -2.71
CA ALA A 28 -0.35 -7.68 -3.00
C ALA A 28 -0.72 -7.18 -4.41
N ILE A 29 -0.17 -6.02 -4.82
CA ILE A 29 -0.37 -5.44 -6.15
C ILE A 29 0.20 -6.35 -7.25
N LYS A 30 1.29 -7.08 -6.99
CA LYS A 30 1.80 -8.05 -7.97
C LYS A 30 0.85 -9.22 -8.19
N ILE A 31 0.05 -9.58 -7.18
CA ILE A 31 -0.94 -10.67 -7.27
C ILE A 31 -2.24 -10.14 -7.88
N ASP A 32 -2.66 -8.95 -7.47
CA ASP A 32 -3.88 -8.30 -7.93
C ASP A 32 -3.59 -6.84 -8.31
N PRO A 33 -3.01 -6.61 -9.50
CA PRO A 33 -2.66 -5.27 -9.96
C PRO A 33 -3.89 -4.44 -10.35
N THR A 34 -5.07 -5.06 -10.39
CA THR A 34 -6.33 -4.42 -10.76
C THR A 34 -7.07 -3.78 -9.58
N SER A 35 -6.62 -4.03 -8.34
CA SER A 35 -7.29 -3.51 -7.16
C SER A 35 -6.82 -2.10 -6.80
N PRO A 36 -7.62 -1.03 -7.04
CA PRO A 36 -7.24 0.34 -6.69
C PRO A 36 -7.02 0.52 -5.18
N VAL A 37 -7.74 -0.25 -4.36
CA VAL A 37 -7.61 -0.25 -2.89
C VAL A 37 -6.17 -0.53 -2.44
N LEU A 38 -5.44 -1.39 -3.14
CA LEU A 38 -4.06 -1.71 -2.78
C LEU A 38 -3.12 -0.53 -3.02
N TYR A 39 -3.33 0.21 -4.12
CA TYR A 39 -2.56 1.42 -4.42
C TYR A 39 -2.90 2.53 -3.42
N SER A 40 -4.19 2.74 -3.09
CA SER A 40 -4.59 3.73 -2.08
C SER A 40 -3.99 3.44 -0.71
N ASN A 41 -3.97 2.18 -0.28
CA ASN A 41 -3.38 1.79 1.00
C ASN A 41 -1.85 1.96 1.01
N ARG A 42 -1.18 1.65 -0.11
CA ARG A 42 0.26 1.89 -0.26
C ARG A 42 0.58 3.38 -0.28
N ALA A 43 -0.22 4.20 -0.95
CA ALA A 43 -0.11 5.65 -0.96
C ALA A 43 -0.26 6.23 0.46
N MET A 44 -1.21 5.74 1.26
CA MET A 44 -1.33 6.13 2.67
C MET A 44 -0.07 5.82 3.48
N CYS A 45 0.59 4.68 3.22
CA CYS A 45 1.87 4.36 3.87
C CYS A 45 2.93 5.40 3.52
N PHE A 46 3.04 5.80 2.25
CA PHE A 46 3.99 6.82 1.81
C PHE A 46 3.67 8.21 2.36
N VAL A 47 2.39 8.59 2.43
CA VAL A 47 1.93 9.82 3.10
C VAL A 47 2.39 9.86 4.56
N LYS A 48 2.24 8.76 5.31
CA LYS A 48 2.71 8.66 6.70
C LYS A 48 4.23 8.69 6.85
N MET A 49 4.95 8.37 5.78
CA MET A 49 6.40 8.48 5.70
C MET A 49 6.88 9.83 5.14
N GLU A 50 5.97 10.78 4.91
CA GLU A 50 6.24 12.07 4.27
C GLU A 50 6.83 11.94 2.85
N ASP A 51 6.63 10.79 2.21
CA ASP A 51 7.13 10.46 0.87
C ASP A 51 6.02 10.76 -0.17
N TRP A 52 5.66 12.04 -0.25
CA TRP A 52 4.52 12.52 -1.06
C TRP A 52 4.69 12.24 -2.55
N GLN A 53 5.93 12.24 -3.06
CA GLN A 53 6.23 11.92 -4.45
C GLN A 53 5.73 10.53 -4.82
N ARG A 54 6.03 9.53 -3.98
CA ARG A 54 5.63 8.13 -4.21
C ARG A 54 4.15 7.92 -3.98
N ALA A 55 3.56 8.60 -3.00
CA ALA A 55 2.12 8.59 -2.80
C ALA A 55 1.36 9.09 -4.03
N LEU A 56 1.83 10.17 -4.66
CA LEU A 56 1.26 10.73 -5.88
C LEU A 56 1.35 9.75 -7.07
N ASP A 57 2.49 9.08 -7.25
CA ASP A 57 2.66 8.07 -8.29
C ASP A 57 1.70 6.89 -8.11
N ASP A 58 1.49 6.46 -6.86
CA ASP A 58 0.52 5.41 -6.52
C ASP A 58 -0.92 5.85 -6.76
N CYS A 59 -1.28 7.08 -6.38
CA CYS A 59 -2.61 7.63 -6.66
C CYS A 59 -2.86 7.73 -8.18
N LYS A 60 -1.85 8.07 -8.98
CA LYS A 60 -1.98 8.09 -10.45
C LYS A 60 -2.14 6.70 -11.06
N LYS A 61 -1.57 5.66 -10.46
CA LYS A 61 -1.70 4.27 -10.91
C LYS A 61 -2.98 3.58 -10.46
N GLY A 62 -3.59 4.05 -9.36
CA GLY A 62 -4.85 3.55 -8.84
C GLY A 62 -6.11 4.28 -9.34
N LEU A 63 -5.94 5.32 -10.16
CA LEU A 63 -7.00 5.98 -10.95
C LEU A 63 -7.18 5.27 -12.29
#